data_AF-A0AAI8XBQ9-F1
#
_entry.id   AF-A0AAI8XBQ9-F1
#
_cell.length_a   1.000
_cell.length_b   1.000
_cell.length_c   1.000
_cell.angle_alpha   90.00
_cell.angle_beta   90.00
_cell.angle_gamma   90.00
#
_symmetry.space_group_name_H-M   'P 1'
#
loop_
_entity.id
_entity.type
_entity.pdbx_description
1 polymer ?
#
loop_
_entity_poly.entity_id
_entity_poly.type
_entity_poly.pdbx_seq_one_letter_code
_entity_poly.pdbx_strand_id
1 'polypeptide(L)'
;MSLLEKFERYPLTFGPTPIEHLPRLSAALGGKVQIYAKHDDCNSGFAMGGNKLRKLEYIVPDSLRIGTDTLVSIGGVQSNHTRLVAATRPRSA
;
A
#
# COMPACT_ATOMS: atom_id res chain seq x y z
N MET A 1 4.84 14.03 18.98
CA MET A 1 3.76 13.34 18.27
C MET A 1 3.79 13.76 16.81
N SER A 2 3.77 12.80 15.89
CA SER A 2 3.68 13.08 14.45
C SER A 2 2.28 13.61 14.11
N LEU A 3 2.18 14.52 13.14
CA LEU A 3 0.88 15.06 12.69
C LEU A 3 -0.12 13.97 12.27
N LEU A 4 0.36 12.80 11.88
CA LEU A 4 -0.45 11.67 11.41
C LEU A 4 -1.02 10.81 12.54
N GLU A 5 -0.48 10.86 13.76
CA GLU A 5 -0.91 9.99 14.87
C GLU A 5 -2.36 10.24 15.32
N LYS A 6 -2.93 11.39 14.96
CA LYS A 6 -4.34 11.72 15.24
C LYS A 6 -5.34 11.01 14.31
N PHE A 7 -4.87 10.34 13.27
CA PHE A 7 -5.69 9.58 12.33
C PHE A 7 -5.49 8.09 12.57
N GLU A 8 -6.59 7.36 12.73
CA GLU A 8 -6.55 5.92 12.92
C GLU A 8 -5.97 5.22 11.68
N ARG A 9 -5.19 4.16 11.90
CA ARG A 9 -4.56 3.37 10.84
C ARG A 9 -4.81 1.89 11.08
N TYR A 10 -5.57 1.26 10.17
CA TYR A 10 -5.82 -0.17 10.17
C TYR A 10 -4.65 -0.92 9.52
N PRO A 11 -4.04 -1.94 10.17
CA PRO A 11 -2.88 -2.62 9.64
C PRO A 11 -3.23 -3.53 8.45
N LEU A 12 -2.75 -3.17 7.26
CA LEU A 12 -2.87 -3.96 6.02
C LEU A 12 -1.51 -4.33 5.41
N THR A 13 -0.43 -3.79 5.96
CA THR A 13 0.95 -3.99 5.50
C THR A 13 1.79 -4.68 6.57
N PHE A 14 2.91 -5.28 6.16
CA PHE A 14 3.88 -5.87 7.09
C PHE A 14 4.62 -4.83 7.96
N GLY A 15 4.57 -3.54 7.60
CA GLY A 15 5.28 -2.45 8.27
C GLY A 15 6.05 -1.55 7.30
N PRO A 16 7.10 -0.84 7.76
CA PRO A 16 7.97 -0.05 6.89
C PRO A 16 8.58 -0.91 5.77
N THR A 17 8.42 -0.45 4.53
CA THR A 17 8.89 -1.18 3.34
C THR A 17 10.39 -1.02 3.14
N PRO A 18 11.11 -2.07 2.70
CA PRO A 18 12.56 -2.04 2.56
C PRO A 18 12.98 -1.06 1.46
N ILE A 19 14.18 -0.51 1.60
CA ILE A 19 14.83 0.33 0.60
C ILE A 19 16.08 -0.42 0.14
N GLU A 20 16.12 -0.78 -1.14
CA GLU A 20 17.21 -1.52 -1.75
C GLU A 20 18.06 -0.58 -2.62
N HIS A 21 19.38 -0.68 -2.51
CA HIS A 21 20.31 -0.05 -3.44
C HIS A 21 20.40 -0.87 -4.72
N LEU A 22 20.33 -0.23 -5.88
CA LEU A 22 20.42 -0.88 -7.20
C LEU A 22 21.77 -0.54 -7.87
N PRO A 23 22.90 -1.11 -7.41
CA PRO A 23 24.23 -0.74 -7.90
C PRO A 23 24.43 -1.11 -9.38
N ARG A 24 23.88 -2.24 -9.83
CA ARG A 24 23.99 -2.68 -11.23
C ARG A 24 23.28 -1.72 -12.18
N LEU A 25 22.09 -1.25 -11.80
CA LEU A 25 21.34 -0.27 -12.58
C LEU A 25 22.02 1.10 -12.58
N SER A 26 22.53 1.52 -11.41
CA SER A 26 23.30 2.77 -11.27
C SER A 26 24.53 2.77 -12.19
N ALA A 27 25.28 1.66 -12.23
CA ALA A 27 26.43 1.50 -13.11
C ALA A 27 26.04 1.47 -14.59
N ALA A 28 24.99 0.73 -14.95
CA ALA A 28 24.50 0.63 -16.33
C ALA A 28 24.06 1.98 -16.92
N LEU A 29 23.66 2.95 -16.08
CA LEU A 29 23.25 4.30 -16.46
C LEU A 29 24.37 5.35 -16.32
N GLY A 30 25.63 4.92 -16.21
CA GLY A 30 26.81 5.78 -16.20
C GLY A 30 27.31 6.20 -14.82
N GLY A 31 26.74 5.67 -13.73
CA GLY A 31 27.31 5.75 -12.38
C GLY A 31 27.29 7.12 -11.70
N LYS A 32 26.74 8.15 -12.35
CA LYS A 32 26.67 9.53 -11.80
C LYS A 32 25.63 9.71 -10.70
N VAL A 33 24.62 8.83 -10.65
CA VAL A 33 23.53 8.85 -9.67
C VAL A 33 23.41 7.46 -9.04
N GLN A 34 23.21 7.42 -7.72
CA GLN A 34 22.93 6.19 -6.98
C GLN A 34 21.42 5.95 -6.95
N ILE A 35 20.97 4.85 -7.55
CA ILE A 35 19.56 4.52 -7.67
C ILE A 35 19.17 3.56 -6.55
N TYR A 36 18.04 3.86 -5.91
CA TYR A 36 17.42 3.06 -4.87
C TYR A 36 15.96 2.79 -5.20
N ALA A 37 15.43 1.66 -4.74
CA ALA A 37 14.01 1.33 -4.83
C ALA A 37 13.44 1.16 -3.42
N LYS A 38 12.30 1.81 -3.15
CA LYS A 38 11.50 1.54 -1.95
C LYS A 38 10.37 0.58 -2.33
N HIS A 39 10.42 -0.64 -1.80
CA HIS A 39 9.59 -1.76 -2.27
C HIS A 39 8.18 -1.75 -1.67
N ASP A 40 7.38 -0.75 -2.06
CA ASP A 40 5.96 -0.71 -1.74
C ASP A 40 5.14 -1.79 -2.47
N ASP A 41 5.70 -2.39 -3.51
CA ASP A 41 5.18 -3.58 -4.20
C ASP A 41 5.19 -4.83 -3.32
N CYS A 42 6.11 -4.96 -2.37
CA CYS A 42 6.22 -6.12 -1.47
C CYS A 42 5.62 -5.88 -0.07
N ASN A 43 4.72 -4.90 0.07
CA ASN A 43 4.32 -4.39 1.38
C ASN A 43 3.33 -5.28 2.15
N SER A 44 2.76 -6.32 1.53
CA SER A 44 1.64 -7.06 2.10
C SER A 44 1.42 -8.43 1.46
N GLY A 45 0.81 -9.37 2.20
CA GLY A 45 0.29 -10.64 1.69
C GLY A 45 -1.05 -10.51 0.94
N PHE A 46 -1.70 -9.35 0.99
CA PHE A 46 -2.98 -9.11 0.32
C PHE A 46 -2.78 -8.92 -1.19
N ALA A 47 -3.03 -10.00 -1.96
CA ALA A 47 -3.05 -9.99 -3.42
C ALA A 47 -1.84 -9.25 -4.06
N MET A 48 -0.63 -9.61 -3.63
CA MET A 48 0.66 -9.00 -4.04
C MET A 48 0.90 -7.55 -3.58
N GLY A 49 0.10 -6.98 -2.69
CA GLY A 49 0.40 -5.68 -2.10
C GLY A 49 0.45 -4.51 -3.09
N GLY A 50 1.07 -3.41 -2.68
CA GLY A 50 1.24 -2.22 -3.49
C GLY A 50 0.85 -0.91 -2.79
N ASN A 51 1.17 0.21 -3.43
CA ASN A 51 0.99 1.53 -2.85
C ASN A 51 -0.47 1.89 -2.46
N LYS A 52 -1.49 1.26 -3.06
CA LYS A 52 -2.90 1.52 -2.68
C LYS A 52 -3.26 0.93 -1.31
N LEU A 53 -2.61 -0.13 -0.85
CA LEU A 53 -2.84 -0.64 0.52
C LEU A 53 -2.42 0.39 1.57
N ARG A 54 -1.27 1.06 1.39
CA ARG A 54 -0.82 2.15 2.27
C ARG A 54 -1.85 3.27 2.41
N LYS A 55 -2.65 3.52 1.37
CA LYS A 55 -3.78 4.47 1.41
C LYS A 55 -4.97 3.90 2.15
N LEU A 56 -5.33 2.64 1.84
CA LEU A 56 -6.47 1.96 2.44
C LEU A 56 -6.33 1.80 3.96
N GLU A 57 -5.11 1.69 4.50
CA GLU A 57 -4.89 1.66 5.96
C GLU A 57 -5.53 2.86 6.69
N TYR A 58 -5.70 4.02 6.06
CA TYR A 58 -6.35 5.20 6.65
C TYR A 58 -7.83 5.34 6.27
N ILE A 59 -8.33 4.55 5.32
CA ILE A 59 -9.73 4.60 4.86
C ILE A 59 -10.57 3.50 5.53
N VAL A 60 -9.98 2.32 5.74
CA VAL A 60 -10.64 1.19 6.39
C VAL A 60 -11.18 1.52 7.79
N PRO A 61 -10.47 2.26 8.66
CA PRO A 61 -11.03 2.67 9.96
C PRO A 61 -12.37 3.39 9.85
N ASP A 62 -12.52 4.29 8.88
CA ASP A 62 -13.76 5.02 8.67
C ASP A 62 -14.90 4.09 8.23
N SER A 63 -14.62 3.18 7.30
CA SER A 63 -15.55 2.13 6.84
C SER A 63 -16.03 1.23 7.99
N LEU A 64 -15.12 0.83 8.88
CA LEU A 64 -15.47 0.04 10.07
C LEU A 64 -16.32 0.85 11.06
N ARG A 65 -15.99 2.12 11.28
CA ARG A 65 -16.71 3.03 12.20
C ARG A 65 -18.16 3.27 11.76
N ILE A 66 -18.41 3.42 10.46
CA ILE A 66 -19.77 3.60 9.92
C ILE A 66 -20.51 2.28 9.70
N GLY A 67 -19.82 1.13 9.89
CA GLY A 67 -20.41 -0.19 9.77
C GLY A 67 -20.78 -0.59 8.34
N THR A 68 -20.01 -0.17 7.34
CA THR A 68 -20.29 -0.62 5.96
C THR A 68 -19.97 -2.10 5.79
N ASP A 69 -20.78 -2.78 4.99
CA ASP A 69 -20.59 -4.20 4.64
C ASP A 69 -19.92 -4.41 3.27
N THR A 70 -19.87 -3.34 2.46
CA THR A 70 -19.46 -3.40 1.05
C THR A 70 -18.52 -2.24 0.73
N LEU A 71 -17.36 -2.56 0.15
CA LEU A 71 -16.45 -1.57 -0.44
C LEU A 71 -16.68 -1.49 -1.95
N VAL A 72 -17.00 -0.29 -2.44
CA VAL A 72 -17.16 -0.02 -3.87
C VAL A 72 -16.01 0.86 -4.34
N SER A 73 -15.35 0.46 -5.44
CA SER A 73 -14.30 1.24 -6.09
C SER A 73 -14.33 1.02 -7.61
N ILE A 74 -13.50 1.74 -8.35
CA ILE A 74 -13.48 1.78 -9.82
C ILE A 74 -12.05 1.77 -10.35
N GLY A 75 -11.90 1.33 -11.61
CA GLY A 75 -10.65 1.42 -12.35
C GLY A 75 -10.81 0.82 -13.75
N GLY A 76 -9.75 0.94 -14.56
CA GLY A 76 -9.67 0.24 -15.84
C GLY A 76 -9.46 -1.27 -15.69
N VAL A 77 -9.40 -1.99 -16.81
CA VAL A 77 -9.35 -3.46 -16.87
C VAL A 77 -8.23 -4.07 -16.01
N GLN A 78 -7.03 -3.49 -16.04
CA GLN A 78 -5.85 -3.96 -15.29
C GLN A 78 -5.59 -3.14 -14.01
N SER A 79 -6.65 -2.69 -13.34
CA SER A 79 -6.51 -1.81 -12.18
C SER A 79 -5.95 -2.55 -10.96
N ASN A 80 -4.73 -2.19 -10.57
CA ASN A 80 -4.15 -2.59 -9.29
C ASN A 80 -4.99 -2.12 -8.09
N HIS A 81 -5.72 -1.01 -8.22
CA HIS A 81 -6.52 -0.47 -7.12
C HIS A 81 -7.74 -1.35 -6.83
N THR A 82 -8.51 -1.73 -7.87
CA THR A 82 -9.71 -2.55 -7.69
C THR A 82 -9.36 -3.94 -7.17
N ARG A 83 -8.28 -4.55 -7.66
CA ARG A 83 -7.73 -5.79 -7.11
C ARG A 83 -7.46 -5.69 -5.60
N LEU A 84 -6.83 -4.59 -5.16
CA LEU A 84 -6.50 -4.39 -3.75
C LEU A 84 -7.72 -4.07 -2.89
N VAL A 85 -8.69 -3.30 -3.40
CA VAL A 85 -9.96 -3.07 -2.69
C VAL A 85 -10.70 -4.39 -2.47
N ALA A 86 -10.77 -5.25 -3.49
CA ALA A 86 -11.37 -6.57 -3.37
C ALA A 86 -10.65 -7.45 -2.31
N ALA A 87 -9.33 -7.37 -2.23
CA ALA A 87 -8.54 -8.13 -1.25
C ALA A 87 -8.71 -7.61 0.20
N THR A 88 -9.02 -6.33 0.38
CA THR A 88 -9.01 -5.64 1.70
C THR A 88 -10.27 -5.91 2.53
N ARG A 89 -11.20 -6.76 2.09
CA ARG A 89 -12.52 -6.99 2.69
C ARG A 89 -12.51 -6.80 4.22
N PRO A 90 -13.11 -5.71 4.74
CA PRO A 90 -13.31 -5.56 6.17
C PRO A 90 -14.30 -6.65 6.59
N ARG A 91 -13.89 -7.49 7.54
CA ARG A 91 -14.79 -8.48 8.13
C ARG A 91 -15.40 -7.82 9.36
N SER A 92 -16.67 -7.44 9.25
CA SER A 92 -17.49 -7.14 10.42
C SER A 92 -17.48 -8.38 11.31
N ALA A 93 -17.21 -8.19 12.61
CA ALA A 93 -17.35 -9.25 13.61
C ALA A 93 -18.79 -9.75 13.69
#